data_AF-A0A2V9I391-F1
#
_entry.id   AF-A0A2V9I391-F1
#
_cell.length_a   1.000
_cell.length_b   1.000
_cell.length_c   1.000
_cell.angle_alpha   90.00
_cell.angle_beta   90.00
_cell.angle_gamma   90.00
#
_symmetry.space_group_name_H-M   'P 1'
#
loop_
_entity.id
_entity.type
_entity.pdbx_description
1 polymer ?
#
loop_
_entity_poly.entity_id
_entity_poly.type
_entity_poly.pdbx_seq_one_letter_code
_entity_poly.pdbx_strand_id
1 'polypeptide(L)' 'MSEHIVSPKVYIVIFVSLMLGTGITIWAAFQNFGKFNIVIALAIATIKASLV' A
#
# COMPACT_ATOMS: atom_id res chain seq x y z
N MET A 1 17.78 24.42 14.93
CA MET A 1 16.66 23.81 14.20
C MET A 1 17.02 22.35 14.06
N SER A 2 16.54 21.50 14.99
CA SER A 2 16.92 20.09 15.01
C SER A 2 16.29 19.42 13.81
N GLU A 3 17.11 19.18 12.80
CA GLU A 3 16.74 18.49 11.57
C GLU A 3 16.36 17.05 11.94
N HIS A 4 15.07 16.80 12.17
CA HIS A 4 14.56 15.45 12.32
C HIS A 4 14.39 14.89 10.89
N ILE A 5 15.53 14.66 10.20
CA ILE A 5 15.51 13.83 8.99
C ILE A 5 15.06 12.46 9.48
N VAL A 6 13.79 12.15 9.22
CA VAL A 6 13.28 10.77 9.34
C VAL A 6 14.32 9.86 8.69
N SER A 7 14.84 8.92 9.48
CA SER A 7 15.98 8.10 9.07
C SER A 7 15.71 7.53 7.68
N PRO A 8 16.68 7.51 6.75
CA PRO A 8 16.50 7.00 5.38
C PRO A 8 15.85 5.60 5.34
N LYS A 9 16.03 4.83 6.42
CA LYS A 9 15.37 3.54 6.64
C LYS A 9 13.83 3.62 6.59
N VAL A 10 13.21 4.69 7.10
CA VAL A 10 11.76 4.88 7.11
C VAL A 10 11.22 4.97 5.69
N TYR A 11 11.88 5.73 4.80
CA TYR A 11 11.50 5.81 3.39
C TYR A 11 11.60 4.47 2.68
N ILE A 12 12.65 3.68 2.96
CA ILE A 12 12.79 2.33 2.39
C ILE A 12 11.67 1.41 2.90
N VAL A 13 11.32 1.48 4.19
CA VAL A 13 10.22 0.68 4.75
C VAL A 13 8.89 1.04 4.11
N ILE A 14 8.59 2.33 3.96
CA ILE A 14 7.36 2.80 3.28
C ILE A 14 7.35 2.32 1.82
N PHE A 15 8.47 2.46 1.10
CA PHE A 15 8.59 2.01 -0.29
C PHE A 15 8.30 0.51 -0.43
N VAL A 16 8.90 -0.33 0.42
CA VAL A 16 8.65 -1.77 0.42
C VAL A 16 7.19 -2.07 0.75
N SER A 17 6.60 -1.36 1.72
CA SER A 17 5.18 -1.50 2.07
C SER A 17 4.25 -1.15 0.88
N LEU A 18 4.54 -0.07 0.16
CA LEU A 18 3.81 0.34 -1.05
C LEU A 18 3.96 -0.69 -2.19
N MET A 19 5.14 -1.28 -2.35
CA MET A 19 5.38 -2.36 -3.31
C MET A 19 4.58 -3.61 -2.96
N LEU A 20 4.56 -4.03 -1.69
CA LEU A 20 3.73 -5.15 -1.22
C LEU A 20 2.24 -4.89 -1.46
N GLY A 21 1.73 -3.69 -1.11
CA GLY A 21 0.35 -3.31 -1.39
C GLY A 21 -0.01 -3.36 -2.88
N THR A 22 0.95 -3.05 -3.74
CA THR A 22 0.78 -3.15 -5.20
C THR A 22 0.73 -4.60 -5.67
N GLY A 23 1.62 -5.46 -5.17
CA GLY A 23 1.59 -6.90 -5.45
C GLY A 23 0.28 -7.56 -4.99
N ILE A 24 -0.23 -7.17 -3.82
CA ILE A 24 -1.51 -7.66 -3.29
C ILE A 24 -2.68 -7.21 -4.17
N THR A 25 -2.66 -5.98 -4.70
CA THR A 25 -3.70 -5.49 -5.62
C THR A 25 -3.71 -6.30 -6.92
N ILE A 26 -2.52 -6.59 -7.47
CA ILE A 26 -2.37 -7.42 -8.66
C ILE A 26 -2.91 -8.83 -8.40
N TRP A 27 -2.52 -9.44 -7.28
CA TRP A 27 -3.02 -10.76 -6.90
C TRP A 27 -4.54 -10.77 -6.71
N ALA A 28 -5.09 -9.79 -5.99
CA ALA A 28 -6.53 -9.66 -5.79
C ALA A 28 -7.30 -9.44 -7.10
N ALA A 29 -6.68 -8.85 -8.13
CA ALA A 29 -7.29 -8.69 -9.44
C ALA A 29 -7.43 -10.03 -10.21
N PHE A 30 -6.60 -11.03 -9.91
CA PHE A 30 -6.71 -12.37 -10.49
C PHE A 30 -7.74 -13.25 -9.77
N GLN A 31 -8.09 -12.93 -8.53
CA GLN A 31 -9.14 -13.62 -7.78
C GLN A 31 -10.50 -12.94 -8.00
N ASN A 32 -11.50 -13.73 -8.40
CA ASN A 32 -12.83 -13.19 -8.63
C ASN A 32 -13.71 -13.35 -7.37
N PHE A 33 -13.81 -12.30 -6.57
CA PHE A 33 -14.68 -12.20 -5.39
C PHE A 33 -16.06 -11.62 -5.73
N GLY A 34 -16.40 -11.47 -7.02
CA GLY A 34 -17.67 -10.95 -7.49
C GLY A 34 -17.91 -9.50 -7.05
N LYS A 35 -19.03 -9.25 -6.35
CA LYS A 35 -19.39 -7.90 -5.87
C LYS A 35 -18.37 -7.31 -4.88
N PHE A 36 -17.58 -8.15 -4.21
CA PHE A 36 -16.58 -7.71 -3.24
C PHE A 36 -15.28 -7.21 -3.89
N ASN A 37 -15.05 -7.42 -5.20
CA ASN A 37 -13.85 -6.94 -5.89
C ASN A 37 -13.62 -5.44 -5.69
N ILE A 38 -14.69 -4.65 -5.78
CA ILE A 38 -14.63 -3.18 -5.64
C ILE A 38 -14.27 -2.79 -4.20
N VAL A 39 -14.89 -3.45 -3.21
CA VAL A 39 -14.64 -3.18 -1.79
C VAL A 39 -13.19 -3.52 -1.42
N ILE A 40 -12.69 -4.67 -1.89
CA ILE A 40 -11.31 -5.12 -1.67
C ILE A 40 -10.32 -4.16 -2.34
N ALA A 41 -10.58 -3.78 -3.59
CA ALA A 41 -9.73 -2.82 -4.31
C ALA A 41 -9.67 -1.46 -3.61
N LEU A 42 -10.81 -0.93 -3.14
CA LEU A 42 -10.87 0.33 -2.40
C LEU A 42 -10.16 0.22 -1.04
N ALA A 43 -10.34 -0.88 -0.31
CA ALA A 43 -9.66 -1.09 0.97
C ALA A 43 -8.12 -1.06 0.79
N ILE A 44 -7.60 -1.78 -0.20
CA ILE A 44 -6.16 -1.81 -0.48
C ILE A 44 -5.67 -0.43 -0.94
N ALA A 45 -6.44 0.26 -1.79
CA ALA A 45 -6.12 1.62 -2.23
C ALA A 45 -6.06 2.62 -1.06
N THR A 46 -6.99 2.54 -0.11
CA THR A 46 -7.05 3.44 1.05
C THR A 46 -5.85 3.21 1.98
N ILE A 47 -5.46 1.94 2.19
CA ILE A 47 -4.25 1.61 2.96
C ILE A 47 -3.01 2.21 2.29
N LYS A 48 -2.86 2.05 0.97
CA LYS A 48 -1.73 2.66 0.22
C LYS A 48 -1.72 4.19 0.35
N ALA A 49 -2.89 4.83 0.28
CA ALA A 49 -3.01 6.28 0.38
C ALA A 49 -2.64 6.82 1.79
N SER A 50 -2.77 6.00 2.84
CA SER A 50 -2.35 6.39 4.20
C SER A 50 -0.85 6.29 4.47
N LEU A 51 -0.12 5.58 3.59
CA LEU A 51 1.32 5.32 3.73
C LEU A 51 2.20 6.38 3.06
N VAL A 52 1.62 7.20 2.18
CA VAL A 52 2.27 8.32 1.47
C VAL A 52 1.97 9.64 2.17
#